data_AF-W1PXU5-F1
#
_entry.id   AF-W1PXU5-F1
#
_cell.length_a   1.000
_cell.length_b   1.000
_cell.length_c   1.000
_cell.angle_alpha   90.00
_cell.angle_beta   90.00
_cell.angle_gamma   90.00
#
_symmetry.space_group_name_H-M   'P 1'
#
loop_
_entity.id
_entity.type
_entity.pdbx_description
1 polymer ?
#
loop_
_entity_poly.entity_id
_entity_poly.type
_entity_poly.pdbx_seq_one_letter_code
_entity_poly.pdbx_strand_id
1 'polypeptide(L)'
;MLHSYIFCSKIIGARYYNSYNSYTPVDYKSARDSVGHGTHTSSIAAGLSVANASYYGLAQGTARGGAPGARIAVYKVCWSWAWYLGCPTVDILAAFEDAIADGVDIISISMNYLFPTDYFEDVIAIGSFHAMKKGILTSNSAGNLGPGPMTVNSVAPWALSVAASTIDRRFATQVVLGNGLVFTVRFWLASMDCFAFSYLSFINLYTRTELKMDKFIHICVLEKKNIDGLNGDCLKETVDFWTV
;
A
#
# COMPACT_ATOMS: atom_id res chain seq x y z
N MET A 1 23.17 7.09 8.99
CA MET A 1 23.88 8.15 8.24
C MET A 1 23.07 8.42 6.97
N LEU A 2 22.51 9.63 6.82
CA LEU A 2 21.66 9.97 5.67
C LEU A 2 22.50 10.12 4.39
N HIS A 3 22.08 9.51 3.29
CA HIS A 3 22.68 9.71 1.96
C HIS A 3 21.91 10.81 1.22
N SER A 4 22.39 12.04 1.33
CA SER A 4 21.63 13.29 1.10
C SER A 4 21.28 13.65 -0.35
N TYR A 5 21.37 12.73 -1.31
CA TYR A 5 21.41 13.04 -2.75
C TYR A 5 20.21 12.56 -3.58
N ILE A 6 19.14 12.04 -2.96
CA ILE A 6 17.94 11.52 -3.68
C ILE A 6 16.62 12.02 -3.07
N PHE A 7 16.61 13.25 -2.52
CA PHE A 7 15.40 13.87 -1.98
C PHE A 7 14.87 14.96 -2.91
N CYS A 8 13.67 14.74 -3.41
CA CYS A 8 12.90 15.67 -4.21
C CYS A 8 11.77 16.23 -3.33
N SER A 9 11.16 17.37 -3.68
CA SER A 9 10.00 17.85 -2.92
C SER A 9 8.87 16.80 -2.83
N LYS A 10 8.79 15.79 -3.71
CA LYS A 10 7.83 14.70 -3.58
C LYS A 10 8.23 13.66 -2.53
N ILE A 11 9.48 13.19 -2.52
CA ILE A 11 10.00 12.19 -1.56
C ILE A 11 10.98 12.91 -0.62
N ILE A 12 10.53 13.19 0.60
CA ILE A 12 11.19 14.03 1.61
C ILE A 12 12.05 13.25 2.61
N GLY A 13 11.85 11.94 2.72
CA GLY A 13 12.62 11.06 3.60
C GLY A 13 12.72 9.65 3.01
N ALA A 14 13.81 8.94 3.32
CA ALA A 14 13.99 7.54 2.92
C ALA A 14 14.99 6.84 3.85
N ARG A 15 14.51 5.85 4.59
CA ARG A 15 15.26 5.00 5.53
C ARG A 15 15.13 3.53 5.11
N TYR A 16 16.05 2.68 5.56
CA TYR A 16 15.99 1.24 5.33
C TYR A 16 16.58 0.47 6.51
N TYR A 17 16.03 -0.72 6.76
CA TYR A 17 16.27 -1.54 7.94
C TYR A 17 16.52 -2.97 7.45
N ASN A 18 17.60 -3.59 7.91
CA ASN A 18 18.00 -4.94 7.52
C ASN A 18 18.85 -5.53 8.65
N SER A 19 18.19 -5.94 9.74
CA SER A 19 18.80 -6.48 10.95
C SER A 19 19.66 -7.72 10.68
N TYR A 20 19.27 -8.53 9.69
CA TYR A 20 20.02 -9.71 9.27
C TYR A 20 21.19 -9.38 8.32
N ASN A 21 21.34 -8.12 7.89
CA ASN A 21 22.34 -7.64 6.95
C ASN A 21 22.43 -8.49 5.64
N SER A 22 21.29 -9.05 5.24
CA SER A 22 21.17 -10.06 4.17
C SER A 22 20.56 -9.45 2.91
N TYR A 23 21.18 -9.68 1.76
CA TYR A 23 20.81 -9.09 0.47
C TYR A 23 20.95 -10.13 -0.63
N THR A 24 19.99 -10.20 -1.55
CA THR A 24 20.13 -10.99 -2.78
C THR A 24 20.89 -10.19 -3.86
N PRO A 25 21.25 -10.80 -5.01
CA PRO A 25 21.82 -10.08 -6.14
C PRO A 25 20.90 -9.00 -6.77
N VAL A 26 19.59 -8.99 -6.47
CA VAL A 26 18.67 -7.93 -6.94
C VAL A 26 18.42 -6.83 -5.90
N ASP A 27 18.90 -6.99 -4.67
CA ASP A 27 18.68 -6.02 -3.58
C ASP A 27 19.68 -4.84 -3.62
N TYR A 28 19.14 -3.64 -3.74
CA TYR A 28 19.90 -2.41 -3.51
C TYR A 28 20.09 -2.17 -2.00
N LYS A 29 21.35 -1.99 -1.54
CA LYS A 29 21.70 -1.64 -0.15
C LYS A 29 21.33 -0.19 0.21
N SER A 30 20.04 0.12 0.11
CA SER A 30 19.43 1.44 0.24
C SER A 30 17.91 1.31 0.40
N ALA A 31 17.21 2.42 0.58
CA ALA A 31 15.75 2.47 0.55
C ALA A 31 15.13 2.29 -0.86
N ARG A 32 15.94 2.07 -1.91
CA ARG A 32 15.42 1.77 -3.25
C ARG A 32 14.69 0.43 -3.26
N ASP A 33 13.48 0.44 -3.83
CA ASP A 33 12.68 -0.75 -4.11
C ASP A 33 13.40 -1.64 -5.13
N SER A 34 13.45 -2.94 -4.84
CA SER A 34 14.06 -4.00 -5.67
C SER A 34 13.03 -4.98 -6.24
N VAL A 35 11.75 -4.82 -5.87
CA VAL A 35 10.65 -5.74 -6.24
C VAL A 35 9.57 -4.98 -7.02
N GLY A 36 9.06 -3.88 -6.48
CA GLY A 36 8.01 -3.05 -7.09
C GLY A 36 6.79 -2.82 -6.20
N HIS A 37 6.52 -3.73 -5.26
CA HIS A 37 5.37 -3.65 -4.35
C HIS A 37 5.28 -2.31 -3.58
N GLY A 38 6.40 -1.83 -3.01
CA GLY A 38 6.41 -0.56 -2.28
C GLY A 38 6.21 0.66 -3.18
N THR A 39 6.73 0.59 -4.41
CA THR A 39 6.54 1.62 -5.45
C THR A 39 5.08 1.67 -5.92
N HIS A 40 4.46 0.50 -6.14
CA HIS A 40 3.07 0.37 -6.53
C HIS A 40 2.14 0.96 -5.47
N THR A 41 2.25 0.52 -4.21
CA THR A 41 1.38 0.97 -3.12
C THR A 41 1.55 2.44 -2.76
N SER A 42 2.79 2.96 -2.72
CA SER A 42 3.03 4.40 -2.51
C SER A 42 2.47 5.26 -3.65
N SER A 43 2.46 4.75 -4.89
CA SER A 43 1.81 5.42 -6.03
C SER A 43 0.27 5.41 -5.95
N ILE A 44 -0.34 4.42 -5.29
CA ILE A 44 -1.79 4.38 -5.05
C ILE A 44 -2.20 5.35 -3.92
N ALA A 45 -1.41 5.41 -2.84
CA ALA A 45 -1.63 6.40 -1.78
C ALA A 45 -1.48 7.83 -2.33
N ALA A 46 -0.38 8.10 -3.04
CA ALA A 46 0.04 9.45 -3.34
C ALA A 46 0.85 9.65 -4.62
N GLY A 47 0.67 8.83 -5.66
CA GLY A 47 1.27 9.09 -6.97
C GLY A 47 0.92 10.51 -7.46
N LEU A 48 1.91 11.21 -8.02
CA LEU A 48 1.64 12.42 -8.80
C LEU A 48 0.83 12.04 -10.05
N SER A 49 0.20 13.04 -10.67
CA SER A 49 -0.54 12.83 -11.93
C SER A 49 0.43 12.46 -13.06
N VAL A 50 0.26 11.27 -13.63
CA VAL A 50 1.04 10.75 -14.77
C VAL A 50 0.07 10.44 -15.91
N ALA A 51 0.03 11.31 -16.91
CA ALA A 51 -0.77 11.11 -18.12
C ALA A 51 -0.19 10.00 -19.01
N ASN A 52 -1.04 9.33 -19.78
CA ASN A 52 -0.71 8.20 -20.65
C ASN A 52 -0.08 6.98 -19.94
N ALA A 53 -0.28 6.85 -18.62
CA ALA A 53 0.09 5.65 -17.89
C ALA A 53 -0.73 4.45 -18.39
N SER A 54 -0.09 3.31 -18.64
CA SER A 54 -0.71 2.04 -19.05
C SER A 54 0.20 0.85 -18.72
N TYR A 55 -0.36 -0.35 -18.67
CA TYR A 55 0.41 -1.60 -18.59
C TYR A 55 0.38 -2.30 -19.96
N TYR A 56 1.43 -2.10 -20.77
CA TYR A 56 1.46 -2.55 -22.18
C TYR A 56 0.23 -2.10 -22.99
N GLY A 57 -0.24 -0.86 -22.77
CA GLY A 57 -1.46 -0.30 -23.37
C GLY A 57 -2.76 -0.63 -22.62
N LEU A 58 -2.77 -1.62 -21.72
CA LEU A 58 -3.93 -1.91 -20.88
C LEU A 58 -4.17 -0.79 -19.85
N ALA A 59 -5.44 -0.45 -19.64
CA ALA A 59 -5.90 0.62 -18.75
C ALA A 59 -5.22 1.99 -18.98
N GLN A 60 -4.93 2.33 -20.24
CA GLN A 60 -4.39 3.64 -20.61
C GLN A 60 -5.26 4.78 -20.06
N GLY A 61 -4.62 5.73 -19.37
CA GLY A 61 -5.28 6.91 -18.81
C GLY A 61 -4.31 7.81 -18.06
N THR A 62 -4.82 8.53 -17.06
CA THR A 62 -3.99 9.30 -16.12
C THR A 62 -3.92 8.57 -14.79
N ALA A 63 -2.75 8.05 -14.42
CA ALA A 63 -2.51 7.50 -13.09
C ALA A 63 -2.30 8.63 -12.09
N ARG A 64 -2.83 8.45 -10.87
CA ARG A 64 -2.62 9.33 -9.72
C ARG A 64 -2.88 8.54 -8.44
N GLY A 65 -2.30 8.96 -7.33
CA GLY A 65 -2.78 8.52 -6.03
C GLY A 65 -4.08 9.21 -5.64
N GLY A 66 -4.72 8.72 -4.59
CA GLY A 66 -5.87 9.41 -3.98
C GLY A 66 -5.47 10.80 -3.44
N ALA A 67 -4.26 10.93 -2.88
CA ALA A 67 -3.68 12.20 -2.40
C ALA A 67 -2.40 12.64 -3.14
N PRO A 68 -2.48 13.24 -4.35
CA PRO A 68 -1.28 13.60 -5.12
C PRO A 68 -0.44 14.74 -4.51
N GLY A 69 -1.07 15.75 -3.89
CA GLY A 69 -0.46 17.01 -3.43
C GLY A 69 0.35 16.92 -2.12
N ALA A 70 1.00 15.79 -1.90
CA ALA A 70 1.29 15.25 -0.57
C ALA A 70 2.73 14.70 -0.54
N ARG A 71 3.54 14.98 0.50
CA ARG A 71 4.97 14.55 0.56
C ARG A 71 5.11 13.05 0.83
N ILE A 72 6.28 12.43 0.66
CA ILE A 72 6.51 10.98 0.90
C ILE A 72 7.78 10.77 1.74
N ALA A 73 7.68 10.16 2.92
CA ALA A 73 8.81 9.61 3.69
C ALA A 73 8.81 8.07 3.69
N VAL A 74 9.81 7.41 3.10
CA VAL A 74 9.88 5.94 2.89
C VAL A 74 10.65 5.22 4.00
N TYR A 75 10.18 4.05 4.44
CA TYR A 75 10.94 3.17 5.35
C TYR A 75 10.92 1.72 4.83
N LYS A 76 12.03 1.26 4.24
CA LYS A 76 12.15 -0.09 3.67
C LYS A 76 12.54 -1.12 4.73
N VAL A 77 11.58 -1.98 5.11
CA VAL A 77 11.76 -3.10 6.06
C VAL A 77 11.74 -4.49 5.40
N CYS A 78 11.29 -4.55 4.14
CA CYS A 78 11.20 -5.79 3.35
C CYS A 78 12.29 -5.81 2.27
N TRP A 79 12.78 -7.03 1.97
CA TRP A 79 13.88 -7.33 1.05
C TRP A 79 13.46 -8.42 0.06
N SER A 80 14.20 -8.63 -1.03
CA SER A 80 13.74 -9.55 -2.09
C SER A 80 13.77 -11.05 -1.72
N TRP A 81 14.12 -11.39 -0.48
CA TRP A 81 14.01 -12.72 0.13
C TRP A 81 12.82 -12.83 1.12
N ALA A 82 12.17 -11.72 1.48
CA ALA A 82 11.11 -11.65 2.48
C ALA A 82 9.81 -12.36 2.06
N TRP A 83 9.66 -12.72 0.78
CA TRP A 83 8.55 -13.56 0.31
C TRP A 83 8.61 -15.00 0.84
N TYR A 84 9.79 -15.47 1.27
CA TYR A 84 9.97 -16.81 1.84
C TYR A 84 10.06 -16.80 3.37
N LEU A 85 10.67 -15.77 3.97
CA LEU A 85 10.96 -15.69 5.41
C LEU A 85 10.16 -14.63 6.18
N GLY A 86 9.30 -13.86 5.49
CA GLY A 86 8.71 -12.64 6.04
C GLY A 86 9.71 -11.47 6.10
N CYS A 87 9.22 -10.28 6.46
CA CYS A 87 10.06 -9.11 6.75
C CYS A 87 10.41 -9.10 8.24
N PRO A 88 11.65 -8.75 8.67
CA PRO A 88 12.04 -8.90 10.07
C PRO A 88 11.22 -8.05 11.03
N THR A 89 10.72 -8.67 12.09
CA THR A 89 9.87 -8.04 13.11
C THR A 89 10.56 -6.86 13.79
N VAL A 90 11.87 -6.97 14.04
CA VAL A 90 12.70 -5.89 14.59
C VAL A 90 12.91 -4.72 13.62
N ASP A 91 12.97 -4.98 12.31
CA ASP A 91 13.08 -3.93 11.29
C ASP A 91 11.74 -3.19 11.13
N ILE A 92 10.61 -3.90 11.25
CA ILE A 92 9.26 -3.31 11.30
C ILE A 92 9.12 -2.38 12.52
N LEU A 93 9.46 -2.84 13.73
CA LEU A 93 9.39 -2.01 14.94
C LEU A 93 10.31 -0.78 14.86
N ALA A 94 11.56 -0.96 14.40
CA ALA A 94 12.50 0.15 14.24
C ALA A 94 11.97 1.21 13.27
N ALA A 95 11.30 0.80 12.19
CA ALA A 95 10.68 1.72 11.25
C ALA A 95 9.40 2.39 11.79
N PHE A 96 8.61 1.72 12.63
CA PHE A 96 7.49 2.35 13.36
C PHE A 96 7.99 3.44 14.31
N GLU A 97 9.00 3.17 15.13
CA GLU A 97 9.54 4.16 16.09
C GLU A 97 10.23 5.34 15.36
N ASP A 98 11.05 5.09 14.34
CA ASP A 98 11.64 6.16 13.52
C ASP A 98 10.56 6.98 12.78
N ALA A 99 9.49 6.35 12.30
CA ALA A 99 8.37 7.06 11.69
C ALA A 99 7.64 7.94 12.72
N ILE A 100 7.26 7.39 13.88
CA ILE A 100 6.62 8.17 14.95
C ILE A 100 7.50 9.34 15.40
N ALA A 101 8.82 9.16 15.45
CA ALA A 101 9.78 10.21 15.78
C ALA A 101 10.00 11.25 14.67
N ASP A 102 9.90 10.87 13.39
CA ASP A 102 9.96 11.76 12.22
C ASP A 102 8.72 12.70 12.10
N GLY A 103 7.71 12.54 12.98
CA GLY A 103 6.58 13.47 13.11
C GLY A 103 5.48 13.26 12.07
N VAL A 104 5.01 12.02 11.93
CA VAL A 104 4.23 11.53 10.79
C VAL A 104 2.72 11.44 11.06
N ASP A 105 1.86 11.88 10.15
CA ASP A 105 0.43 12.13 10.42
C ASP A 105 -0.49 10.87 10.46
N ILE A 106 -0.26 9.84 9.63
CA ILE A 106 -1.02 8.57 9.62
C ILE A 106 -0.22 7.46 8.93
N ILE A 107 -0.42 6.23 9.42
CA ILE A 107 0.16 4.99 8.92
C ILE A 107 -0.68 4.23 7.89
N SER A 108 0.00 3.62 6.92
CA SER A 108 -0.53 2.58 6.04
C SER A 108 0.52 1.49 5.86
N ILE A 109 0.11 0.23 5.80
CA ILE A 109 1.02 -0.91 5.75
C ILE A 109 0.33 -2.05 4.99
N SER A 110 1.01 -2.62 4.00
CA SER A 110 0.50 -3.75 3.21
C SER A 110 1.41 -4.96 3.39
N MET A 111 1.54 -5.39 4.64
CA MET A 111 2.19 -6.64 5.03
C MET A 111 1.52 -7.10 6.32
N ASN A 112 1.43 -8.40 6.53
CA ASN A 112 0.89 -9.01 7.74
C ASN A 112 1.70 -10.29 8.05
N TYR A 113 1.54 -10.81 9.26
CA TYR A 113 1.83 -12.21 9.55
C TYR A 113 0.93 -13.14 8.70
N LEU A 114 1.29 -14.42 8.59
CA LEU A 114 0.49 -15.40 7.87
C LEU A 114 -0.84 -15.72 8.58
N PHE A 115 -0.87 -15.62 9.90
CA PHE A 115 -2.05 -15.82 10.74
C PHE A 115 -2.16 -14.67 11.76
N PRO A 116 -3.35 -14.36 12.31
CA PRO A 116 -3.46 -13.44 13.44
C PRO A 116 -2.70 -14.00 14.66
N THR A 117 -2.04 -13.12 15.41
CA THR A 117 -1.31 -13.43 16.65
C THR A 117 -1.78 -12.50 17.77
N ASP A 118 -1.33 -12.71 19.01
CA ASP A 118 -1.71 -11.84 20.13
C ASP A 118 -1.17 -10.41 19.92
N TYR A 119 -1.89 -9.39 20.41
CA TYR A 119 -1.49 -7.98 20.26
C TYR A 119 -0.14 -7.64 20.89
N PHE A 120 0.37 -8.45 21.82
CA PHE A 120 1.70 -8.30 22.43
C PHE A 120 2.80 -9.11 21.72
N GLU A 121 2.46 -9.87 20.68
CA GLU A 121 3.39 -10.63 19.82
C GLU A 121 3.41 -10.09 18.37
N ASP A 122 2.31 -9.50 17.90
CA ASP A 122 2.20 -8.83 16.60
C ASP A 122 2.88 -7.45 16.63
N VAL A 123 4.02 -7.32 15.92
CA VAL A 123 4.75 -6.03 15.85
C VAL A 123 4.00 -4.92 15.13
N ILE A 124 3.05 -5.24 14.24
CA ILE A 124 2.21 -4.24 13.57
C ILE A 124 1.14 -3.76 14.57
N ALA A 125 0.59 -4.65 15.40
CA ALA A 125 -0.29 -4.26 16.50
C ALA A 125 0.43 -3.35 17.52
N ILE A 126 1.64 -3.74 17.96
CA ILE A 126 2.48 -2.93 18.88
C ILE A 126 2.81 -1.55 18.28
N GLY A 127 3.36 -1.53 17.06
CA GLY A 127 3.75 -0.30 16.38
C GLY A 127 2.57 0.65 16.13
N SER A 128 1.44 0.11 15.68
CA SER A 128 0.21 0.89 15.48
C SER A 128 -0.42 1.38 16.78
N PHE A 129 -0.23 0.67 17.91
CA PHE A 129 -0.67 1.15 19.23
C PHE A 129 0.16 2.36 19.69
N HIS A 130 1.47 2.32 19.47
CA HIS A 130 2.39 3.42 19.75
C HIS A 130 2.11 4.63 18.85
N ALA A 131 1.80 4.39 17.57
CA ALA A 131 1.34 5.41 16.62
C ALA A 131 0.01 6.04 17.08
N MET A 132 -1.00 5.23 17.42
CA MET A 132 -2.32 5.71 17.86
C MET A 132 -2.22 6.59 19.13
N LYS A 133 -1.33 6.24 20.07
CA LYS A 133 -1.02 7.08 21.26
C LYS A 133 -0.46 8.47 20.92
N LYS A 134 -0.03 8.72 19.68
CA LYS A 134 0.43 10.01 19.16
C LYS A 134 -0.58 10.67 18.22
N GLY A 135 -1.77 10.08 18.03
CA GLY A 135 -2.79 10.53 17.07
C GLY A 135 -2.61 9.97 15.66
N ILE A 136 -1.65 9.06 15.47
CA ILE A 136 -1.24 8.54 14.17
C ILE A 136 -2.01 7.23 13.92
N LEU A 137 -3.11 7.31 13.16
CA LEU A 137 -3.90 6.13 12.76
C LEU A 137 -3.04 5.11 11.97
N THR A 138 -3.41 3.83 11.87
CA THR A 138 -2.73 2.85 11.01
C THR A 138 -3.72 2.11 10.12
N SER A 139 -3.71 2.36 8.81
CA SER A 139 -4.35 1.55 7.78
C SER A 139 -3.53 0.27 7.54
N ASN A 140 -4.11 -0.91 7.67
CA ASN A 140 -3.41 -2.17 7.38
C ASN A 140 -4.26 -3.03 6.44
N SER A 141 -3.66 -3.75 5.49
CA SER A 141 -4.41 -4.71 4.69
C SER A 141 -4.94 -5.86 5.57
N ALA A 142 -6.12 -6.39 5.28
CA ALA A 142 -6.73 -7.46 6.06
C ALA A 142 -5.97 -8.80 5.94
N GLY A 143 -5.20 -8.98 4.86
CA GLY A 143 -4.58 -10.25 4.46
C GLY A 143 -5.30 -10.87 3.26
N ASN A 144 -4.57 -11.73 2.53
CA ASN A 144 -5.02 -12.27 1.24
C ASN A 144 -5.38 -13.77 1.31
N LEU A 145 -5.69 -14.29 2.50
CA LEU A 145 -6.00 -15.72 2.74
C LEU A 145 -7.49 -16.07 2.67
N GLY A 146 -8.33 -15.15 2.16
CA GLY A 146 -9.75 -15.41 1.92
C GLY A 146 -10.01 -16.49 0.85
N PRO A 147 -11.27 -16.88 0.62
CA PRO A 147 -12.51 -16.29 1.15
C PRO A 147 -13.04 -17.00 2.41
N GLY A 148 -12.25 -17.85 3.07
CA GLY A 148 -12.69 -18.57 4.27
C GLY A 148 -12.98 -17.65 5.47
N PRO A 149 -13.84 -18.06 6.43
CA PRO A 149 -14.02 -17.32 7.68
C PRO A 149 -12.74 -17.34 8.52
N MET A 150 -12.54 -16.31 9.34
CA MET A 150 -11.37 -16.15 10.25
C MET A 150 -10.00 -16.08 9.54
N THR A 151 -9.97 -15.59 8.30
CA THR A 151 -8.74 -15.41 7.47
C THR A 151 -8.19 -13.98 7.49
N VAL A 152 -8.68 -13.12 8.38
CA VAL A 152 -8.22 -11.74 8.58
C VAL A 152 -7.07 -11.74 9.58
N ASN A 153 -5.93 -11.18 9.18
CA ASN A 153 -4.73 -11.11 10.00
C ASN A 153 -4.61 -9.75 10.72
N SER A 154 -5.06 -8.66 10.09
CA SER A 154 -5.15 -7.34 10.74
C SER A 154 -6.35 -7.28 11.69
N VAL A 155 -6.13 -7.62 12.96
CA VAL A 155 -7.18 -7.71 13.99
C VAL A 155 -7.06 -6.66 15.12
N ALA A 156 -6.01 -5.83 15.11
CA ALA A 156 -5.79 -4.80 16.13
C ALA A 156 -6.86 -3.68 16.06
N PRO A 157 -7.63 -3.41 17.14
CA PRO A 157 -8.80 -2.52 17.09
C PRO A 157 -8.47 -1.02 16.98
N TRP A 158 -7.19 -0.65 17.08
CA TRP A 158 -6.67 0.70 16.82
C TRP A 158 -6.11 0.87 15.40
N ALA A 159 -6.15 -0.18 14.58
CA ALA A 159 -5.82 -0.13 13.16
C ALA A 159 -7.11 -0.13 12.30
N LEU A 160 -7.06 0.58 11.18
CA LEU A 160 -8.05 0.51 10.10
C LEU A 160 -7.71 -0.68 9.21
N SER A 161 -8.34 -1.83 9.45
CA SER A 161 -8.19 -3.02 8.62
C SER A 161 -8.94 -2.90 7.28
N VAL A 162 -8.24 -3.17 6.18
CA VAL A 162 -8.68 -2.91 4.80
C VAL A 162 -8.91 -4.21 4.03
N ALA A 163 -10.15 -4.42 3.57
CA ALA A 163 -10.48 -5.49 2.60
C ALA A 163 -10.29 -5.00 1.14
N ALA A 164 -9.96 -5.92 0.24
CA ALA A 164 -9.92 -5.65 -1.20
C ALA A 164 -11.29 -5.87 -1.87
N SER A 165 -11.56 -5.18 -2.98
CA SER A 165 -12.80 -5.34 -3.75
C SER A 165 -12.59 -5.03 -5.24
N THR A 166 -13.49 -5.49 -6.11
CA THR A 166 -13.36 -5.33 -7.58
C THR A 166 -14.02 -4.04 -8.07
N ILE A 167 -13.31 -3.25 -8.87
CA ILE A 167 -13.88 -2.12 -9.62
C ILE A 167 -14.72 -2.58 -10.83
N ASP A 168 -15.40 -1.63 -11.48
CA ASP A 168 -16.20 -1.82 -12.69
C ASP A 168 -15.35 -2.22 -13.92
N ARG A 169 -14.18 -1.60 -14.07
CA ARG A 169 -13.20 -1.86 -15.13
C ARG A 169 -12.62 -3.27 -15.00
N ARG A 170 -12.85 -4.11 -16.00
CA ARG A 170 -12.36 -5.50 -16.09
C ARG A 170 -11.53 -5.71 -17.34
N PHE A 171 -10.43 -6.46 -17.21
CA PHE A 171 -9.59 -6.85 -18.34
C PHE A 171 -10.13 -8.14 -18.97
N ALA A 172 -10.02 -8.24 -20.29
CA ALA A 172 -10.41 -9.43 -21.04
C ALA A 172 -9.58 -9.55 -22.31
N THR A 173 -9.36 -10.78 -22.77
CA THR A 173 -8.89 -11.07 -24.13
C THR A 173 -9.97 -11.83 -24.90
N GLN A 174 -9.81 -11.87 -26.22
CA GLN A 174 -10.53 -12.79 -27.09
C GLN A 174 -9.60 -13.95 -27.46
N VAL A 175 -10.03 -15.18 -27.18
CA VAL A 175 -9.36 -16.42 -27.60
C VAL A 175 -10.11 -16.95 -28.81
N VAL A 176 -9.45 -16.96 -29.97
CA VAL A 176 -9.99 -17.52 -31.22
C VAL A 176 -9.46 -18.94 -31.37
N LEU A 177 -10.35 -19.92 -31.46
CA LEU A 177 -10.00 -21.33 -31.70
C LEU A 177 -9.86 -21.62 -33.20
N GLY A 178 -9.13 -22.68 -33.54
CA GLY A 178 -8.93 -23.11 -34.93
C GLY A 178 -10.18 -23.52 -35.71
N ASN A 179 -11.33 -23.64 -35.04
CA ASN A 179 -12.66 -23.84 -35.64
C ASN A 179 -13.47 -22.53 -35.78
N GLY A 180 -12.87 -21.37 -35.54
CA GLY A 180 -13.51 -20.05 -35.64
C GLY A 180 -14.32 -19.62 -34.42
N LEU A 181 -14.45 -20.44 -33.37
CA LEU A 181 -15.13 -20.03 -32.14
C LEU A 181 -14.31 -18.98 -31.38
N VAL A 182 -14.96 -17.92 -30.92
CA VAL A 182 -14.34 -16.82 -30.16
C VAL A 182 -14.87 -16.81 -28.73
N PHE A 183 -13.95 -16.94 -27.76
CA PHE A 183 -14.25 -16.88 -26.33
C PHE A 183 -13.69 -15.61 -25.70
N THR A 184 -14.52 -14.84 -25.02
CA THR A 184 -14.05 -13.69 -24.22
C THR A 184 -13.61 -14.19 -22.84
N VAL A 185 -12.30 -14.38 -22.65
CA VAL A 185 -11.73 -14.74 -21.36
C VAL A 185 -11.49 -13.47 -20.56
N ARG A 186 -12.16 -13.33 -19.42
CA ARG A 186 -11.94 -12.23 -18.48
C ARG A 186 -10.87 -12.62 -17.48
N PHE A 187 -9.95 -11.72 -17.20
CA PHE A 187 -8.93 -11.92 -16.17
C PHE A 187 -9.05 -10.87 -15.09
N TRP A 188 -8.78 -11.28 -13.86
CA TRP A 188 -8.28 -10.37 -12.85
C TRP A 188 -6.79 -10.17 -13.14
N LEU A 189 -6.41 -8.98 -13.61
CA LEU A 189 -5.10 -8.49 -13.23
C LEU A 189 -5.21 -8.20 -11.74
N ALA A 190 -4.76 -9.14 -10.90
CA ALA A 190 -4.13 -8.76 -9.65
C ALA A 190 -2.85 -7.98 -10.00
N SER A 191 -2.32 -7.16 -9.07
CA SER A 191 -0.95 -6.69 -9.27
C SER A 191 -0.01 -7.92 -9.29
N MET A 192 0.96 -7.95 -10.22
CA MET A 192 1.81 -9.13 -10.42
C MET A 192 2.84 -9.37 -9.29
N ASP A 193 2.69 -8.66 -8.17
CA ASP A 193 3.43 -8.84 -6.91
C ASP A 193 2.52 -9.29 -5.73
N CYS A 194 1.27 -9.67 -5.98
CA CYS A 194 0.57 -10.58 -5.07
C CYS A 194 0.87 -12.02 -5.50
N PHE A 195 1.59 -12.77 -4.65
CA PHE A 195 2.23 -14.03 -5.01
C PHE A 195 1.27 -15.11 -5.55
N ALA A 196 1.81 -15.92 -6.46
CA ALA A 196 1.11 -16.82 -7.36
C ALA A 196 0.01 -17.74 -6.76
N PHE A 197 -1.02 -17.99 -7.57
CA PHE A 197 -2.12 -18.96 -7.40
C PHE A 197 -3.13 -18.71 -6.26
N SER A 198 -4.33 -18.26 -6.62
CA SER A 198 -5.59 -19.03 -6.38
C SER A 198 -6.77 -18.41 -7.14
N TYR A 199 -7.96 -19.02 -7.05
CA TYR A 199 -9.12 -18.80 -7.94
C TYR A 199 -10.33 -18.18 -7.20
N LEU A 200 -11.18 -17.49 -7.99
CA LEU A 200 -12.65 -17.35 -7.83
C LEU A 200 -13.28 -16.45 -6.73
N SER A 201 -14.08 -15.49 -7.22
CA SER A 201 -15.42 -15.06 -6.73
C SER A 201 -15.60 -13.88 -5.74
N PHE A 202 -16.30 -12.83 -6.24
CA PHE A 202 -17.54 -12.17 -5.74
C PHE A 202 -17.89 -12.23 -4.22
N ILE A 203 -18.45 -11.19 -3.56
CA ILE A 203 -19.43 -10.17 -4.03
C ILE A 203 -19.39 -8.85 -3.18
N ASN A 204 -20.12 -7.80 -3.59
CA ASN A 204 -20.13 -6.44 -2.97
C ASN A 204 -20.72 -6.34 -1.55
N LEU A 205 -20.40 -5.24 -0.83
CA LEU A 205 -21.40 -4.28 -0.29
C LEU A 205 -20.80 -2.91 0.14
N TYR A 206 -21.64 -1.87 0.18
CA TYR A 206 -21.39 -0.48 0.61
C TYR A 206 -21.48 -0.33 2.17
N THR A 207 -21.15 0.77 2.88
CA THR A 207 -21.06 2.21 2.52
C THR A 207 -20.22 3.06 3.51
N ARG A 208 -19.42 4.00 2.96
CA ARG A 208 -19.18 5.42 3.39
C ARG A 208 -19.09 5.82 4.89
N THR A 209 -17.94 6.38 5.25
CA THR A 209 -17.81 7.62 6.06
C THR A 209 -16.63 8.46 5.57
N GLU A 210 -16.70 9.79 5.70
CA GLU A 210 -15.74 10.73 5.10
C GLU A 210 -14.72 11.25 6.14
N LEU A 211 -13.42 11.10 5.86
CA LEU A 211 -12.35 11.69 6.64
C LEU A 211 -11.46 12.57 5.75
N LYS A 212 -11.49 13.89 5.99
CA LYS A 212 -10.52 14.85 5.43
C LYS A 212 -9.17 14.74 6.15
N MET A 213 -8.54 13.58 6.03
CA MET A 213 -7.12 13.47 6.31
C MET A 213 -6.37 14.13 5.16
N ASP A 214 -5.71 15.24 5.46
CA ASP A 214 -4.43 15.40 4.82
C ASP A 214 -3.56 14.27 5.39
N LYS A 215 -3.39 13.18 4.59
CA LYS A 215 -2.07 12.61 4.25
C LYS A 215 -1.39 11.72 5.35
N PHE A 216 -0.87 10.47 5.20
CA PHE A 216 -0.80 9.44 4.13
C PHE A 216 0.43 8.45 4.09
N ILE A 217 1.18 8.07 5.17
CA ILE A 217 2.32 7.08 5.07
C ILE A 217 1.80 5.74 4.46
N HIS A 218 2.64 5.03 3.69
CA HIS A 218 2.61 3.62 3.27
C HIS A 218 4.03 2.98 3.15
N ILE A 219 4.78 2.73 4.24
CA ILE A 219 5.11 3.81 5.15
C ILE A 219 5.96 4.85 4.35
N CYS A 220 5.31 5.99 4.02
CA CYS A 220 5.40 6.89 2.84
C CYS A 220 4.96 8.34 3.22
N VAL A 221 5.38 8.97 4.34
CA VAL A 221 4.50 9.98 5.01
C VAL A 221 4.30 11.20 4.16
N LEU A 222 3.04 11.59 4.17
CA LEU A 222 2.51 12.79 3.62
C LEU A 222 2.03 13.70 4.79
N GLU A 223 2.00 15.03 4.61
CA GLU A 223 2.12 16.05 5.66
C GLU A 223 0.96 17.09 5.73
N LYS A 224 0.30 17.33 6.89
CA LYS A 224 -0.86 18.25 6.90
C LYS A 224 -0.53 19.70 6.48
N LYS A 225 -1.36 20.26 5.59
CA LYS A 225 -1.26 21.65 5.10
C LYS A 225 -2.32 22.54 5.78
N ASN A 226 -1.93 23.74 6.21
CA ASN A 226 -2.88 24.76 6.68
C ASN A 226 -3.83 25.20 5.56
N ILE A 227 -5.11 25.38 5.91
CA ILE A 227 -6.16 25.89 5.03
C ILE A 227 -6.83 27.07 5.74
N ASP A 228 -6.27 28.26 5.55
CA ASP A 228 -6.97 29.52 5.79
C ASP A 228 -7.56 30.02 4.48
N GLY A 229 -8.89 30.20 4.45
CA GLY A 229 -9.61 30.97 3.43
C GLY A 229 -9.61 30.43 2.00
N LEU A 230 -10.70 29.75 1.61
CA LEU A 230 -11.33 29.94 0.29
C LEU A 230 -12.81 29.55 0.35
N ASN A 231 -13.68 30.47 -0.09
CA ASN A 231 -15.13 30.23 -0.23
C ASN A 231 -15.45 29.59 -1.59
N GLY A 232 -16.54 28.83 -1.65
CA GLY A 232 -17.23 28.49 -2.91
C GLY A 232 -17.03 27.05 -3.42
N ASP A 233 -18.12 26.30 -3.41
CA ASP A 233 -18.54 25.33 -4.44
C ASP A 233 -17.50 24.37 -5.04
N CYS A 234 -17.03 23.43 -4.20
CA CYS A 234 -16.34 22.21 -4.61
C CYS A 234 -16.48 21.14 -3.50
N LEU A 235 -16.65 19.84 -3.73
CA LEU A 235 -16.42 18.99 -4.92
C LEU A 235 -17.56 17.96 -5.11
N LYS A 236 -17.83 17.57 -6.36
CA LYS A 236 -18.35 16.23 -6.68
C LYS A 236 -17.26 15.47 -7.43
N GLU A 237 -16.60 14.52 -6.75
CA GLU A 237 -15.93 13.33 -7.32
C GLU A 237 -15.12 12.67 -6.19
N THR A 238 -15.68 11.62 -5.60
CA THR A 238 -14.96 10.75 -4.66
C THR A 238 -13.98 9.91 -5.47
N VAL A 239 -12.68 10.02 -5.17
CA VAL A 239 -11.65 9.17 -5.81
C VAL A 239 -11.41 7.98 -4.90
N ASP A 240 -12.00 6.84 -5.25
CA ASP A 240 -11.83 5.59 -4.51
C ASP A 240 -10.37 5.12 -4.57
N PHE A 241 -9.72 5.09 -3.40
CA PHE A 241 -8.53 4.28 -3.19
C PHE A 241 -8.99 2.82 -3.08
N TRP A 242 -8.35 1.87 -3.81
CA TRP A 242 -7.97 0.55 -3.26
C TRP A 242 -6.90 -0.13 -4.13
N THR A 243 -6.20 -1.09 -3.52
CA THR A 243 -5.14 -1.90 -4.14
C THR A 243 -5.68 -3.04 -4.99
N VAL A 244 -4.83 -3.53 -5.89
CA VAL A 244 -5.08 -4.56 -6.91
C VAL A 244 -4.20 -5.78 -6.68
#